data_AF-A0A5F0LWF5-F1
#
_entry.id   AF-A0A5F0LWF5-F1
#
_cell.length_a   1.000
_cell.length_b   1.000
_cell.length_c   1.000
_cell.angle_alpha   90.00
_cell.angle_beta   90.00
_cell.angle_gamma   90.00
#
_symmetry.space_group_name_H-M   'P 1'
#
loop_
_entity.id
_entity.type
_entity.pdbx_description
1 polymer ?
#
loop_
_entity_poly.entity_id
_entity_poly.type
_entity_poly.pdbx_seq_one_letter_code
_entity_poly.pdbx_strand_id
1 'polypeptide(L)'
;MKTTEFLEARLDLHTKMAQAYQKFLEFIYIQNKNEPELQSSMNEARIKFLSIYFAVHAPVSPIFHHRPKLTGRKSGDRRYLVADYYSKDALEALRDFPKKGLQLAFEHIIPKDLMRQECEKQAAAGEVPAIDEIKKMLNQSWHIAVVKRDEDRLLKPAKKMPDNWKLGGDVLARYRKEDASMRFTLFRASEDADACAAILKI
;
A
#
# COMPACT_ATOMS: atom_id res chain seq x y z
N MET A 1 8.62 8.14 -16.79
CA MET A 1 8.11 6.76 -16.91
C MET A 1 6.65 6.84 -17.33
N LYS A 2 6.28 6.08 -18.36
CA LYS A 2 4.91 6.00 -18.88
C LYS A 2 4.01 5.23 -17.91
N THR A 3 2.69 5.41 -17.99
CA THR A 3 1.71 4.69 -17.15
C THR A 3 1.93 3.17 -17.18
N THR A 4 2.13 2.60 -18.37
CA THR A 4 2.38 1.16 -18.54
C THR A 4 3.64 0.70 -17.79
N GLU A 5 4.74 1.43 -17.94
CA GLU A 5 6.01 1.13 -17.25
C GLU A 5 5.86 1.22 -15.72
N PHE A 6 5.04 2.15 -15.20
CA PHE A 6 4.76 2.23 -13.76
C PHE A 6 4.00 0.99 -13.27
N LEU A 7 2.97 0.57 -13.98
CA LEU A 7 2.18 -0.61 -13.62
C LEU A 7 3.01 -1.88 -13.70
N GLU A 8 3.84 -2.04 -14.73
CA GLU A 8 4.77 -3.16 -14.87
C GLU A 8 5.78 -3.19 -13.73
N ALA A 9 6.39 -2.04 -13.39
CA ALA A 9 7.31 -1.93 -12.27
C ALA A 9 6.63 -2.25 -10.93
N ARG A 10 5.34 -1.95 -10.78
CA ARG A 10 4.55 -2.33 -9.61
C ARG A 10 4.28 -3.82 -9.53
N LEU A 11 3.94 -4.47 -10.64
CA LEU A 11 3.73 -5.92 -10.69
C LEU A 11 5.04 -6.70 -10.46
N ASP A 12 6.16 -6.20 -10.99
CA ASP A 12 7.49 -6.74 -10.70
C ASP A 12 7.84 -6.61 -9.21
N LEU A 13 7.56 -5.44 -8.60
CA LEU A 13 7.75 -5.25 -7.17
C LEU A 13 6.91 -6.23 -6.34
N HIS A 14 5.65 -6.47 -6.70
CA HIS A 14 4.81 -7.43 -5.97
C HIS A 14 5.39 -8.86 -6.06
N THR A 15 6.00 -9.22 -7.20
CA THR A 15 6.71 -10.51 -7.34
C THR A 15 7.89 -10.59 -6.36
N LYS A 16 8.72 -9.53 -6.29
CA LYS A 16 9.86 -9.46 -5.36
C LYS A 16 9.43 -9.45 -3.89
N MET A 17 8.34 -8.74 -3.58
CA MET A 17 7.73 -8.74 -2.25
C MET A 17 7.24 -10.13 -1.86
N ALA A 18 6.56 -10.84 -2.77
CA ALA A 18 6.09 -12.20 -2.54
C ALA A 18 7.24 -13.17 -2.22
N GLN A 19 8.31 -13.12 -3.02
CA GLN A 19 9.53 -13.91 -2.78
C GLN A 19 10.17 -13.61 -1.43
N ALA A 20 10.31 -12.32 -1.09
CA ALA A 20 10.91 -11.92 0.18
C ALA A 20 10.05 -12.33 1.38
N TYR A 21 8.73 -12.23 1.24
CA TYR A 21 7.80 -12.56 2.32
C TYR A 21 7.65 -14.06 2.51
N GLN A 22 7.63 -14.86 1.45
CA GLN A 22 7.68 -16.32 1.55
C GLN A 22 8.88 -16.78 2.37
N LYS A 23 10.09 -16.30 2.04
CA LYS A 23 11.32 -16.61 2.80
C LYS A 23 11.21 -16.21 4.27
N PHE A 24 10.59 -15.08 4.54
CA PHE A 24 10.33 -14.62 5.90
C PHE A 24 9.36 -15.56 6.64
N LEU A 25 8.30 -16.05 5.98
CA LEU A 25 7.40 -17.03 6.56
C LEU A 25 8.08 -18.39 6.80
N GLU A 26 8.91 -18.87 5.86
CA GLU A 26 9.71 -20.09 6.02
C GLU A 26 10.65 -19.99 7.23
N PHE A 27 11.33 -18.85 7.37
CA PHE A 27 12.18 -18.60 8.54
C PHE A 27 11.37 -18.71 9.83
N ILE A 28 10.25 -17.99 9.95
CA ILE A 28 9.48 -17.94 11.19
C ILE A 28 8.79 -19.29 11.51
N TYR A 29 8.11 -19.90 10.55
CA TYR A 29 7.18 -21.01 10.81
C TYR A 29 7.73 -22.39 10.47
N ILE A 30 8.79 -22.49 9.65
CA ILE A 30 9.38 -23.77 9.28
C ILE A 30 10.72 -23.98 9.99
N GLN A 31 11.66 -23.04 9.83
CA GLN A 31 12.99 -23.15 10.42
C GLN A 31 12.94 -23.02 11.94
N ASN A 32 12.09 -22.11 12.44
CA ASN A 32 11.93 -21.84 13.87
C ASN A 32 10.58 -22.35 14.42
N LYS A 33 10.07 -23.46 13.87
CA LYS A 33 8.76 -24.03 14.26
C LYS A 33 8.66 -24.39 15.75
N ASN A 34 9.80 -24.75 16.36
CA ASN A 34 9.89 -25.16 17.77
C ASN A 34 10.24 -23.98 18.71
N GLU A 35 10.26 -22.74 18.21
CA GLU A 35 10.64 -21.54 18.97
C GLU A 35 9.47 -20.54 19.07
N PRO A 36 8.43 -20.84 19.88
CA PRO A 36 7.24 -19.99 19.99
C PRO A 36 7.56 -18.58 20.53
N GLU A 37 8.58 -18.45 21.37
CA GLU A 37 9.05 -17.15 21.88
C GLU A 37 9.58 -16.25 20.76
N LEU A 38 10.35 -16.82 19.84
CA LEU A 38 10.84 -16.10 18.66
C LEU A 38 9.66 -15.64 17.79
N GLN A 39 8.72 -16.54 17.48
CA GLN A 39 7.53 -16.23 16.67
C GLN A 39 6.70 -15.08 17.28
N SER A 40 6.55 -15.07 18.60
CA SER A 40 5.86 -14.01 19.35
C SER A 40 6.63 -12.68 19.29
N SER A 41 7.93 -12.71 19.57
CA SER A 41 8.79 -11.51 19.57
C SER A 41 8.87 -10.83 18.19
N MET A 42 8.68 -11.59 17.10
CA MET A 42 8.71 -11.12 15.72
C MET A 42 7.40 -10.49 15.25
N ASN A 43 6.35 -10.41 16.08
CA ASN A 43 5.03 -9.94 15.65
C ASN A 43 5.06 -8.56 14.97
N GLU A 44 5.79 -7.61 15.54
CA GLU A 44 5.90 -6.26 14.98
C GLU A 44 6.66 -6.25 13.63
N ALA A 45 7.70 -7.08 13.51
CA ALA A 45 8.42 -7.27 12.25
C ALA A 45 7.49 -7.85 11.18
N ARG A 46 6.67 -8.85 11.51
CA ARG A 46 5.67 -9.43 10.59
C ARG A 46 4.67 -8.39 10.09
N ILE A 47 4.15 -7.54 10.99
CA ILE A 47 3.19 -6.49 10.65
C ILE A 47 3.80 -5.43 9.73
N LYS A 48 5.09 -5.12 9.90
CA LYS A 48 5.77 -4.02 9.20
C LYS A 48 6.53 -4.44 7.95
N PHE A 49 6.93 -5.72 7.83
CA PHE A 49 7.84 -6.21 6.79
C PHE A 49 7.47 -5.71 5.39
N LEU A 50 6.27 -6.06 4.91
CA LEU A 50 5.81 -5.71 3.57
C LEU A 50 5.66 -4.19 3.39
N SER A 51 5.17 -3.47 4.40
CA SER A 51 5.01 -2.02 4.34
C SER A 51 6.37 -1.30 4.22
N ILE A 52 7.39 -1.76 4.94
CA ILE A 52 8.74 -1.22 4.86
C ILE A 52 9.36 -1.57 3.51
N TYR A 53 9.30 -2.83 3.09
CA TYR A 53 9.82 -3.29 1.81
C TYR A 53 9.23 -2.45 0.67
N PHE A 54 7.91 -2.31 0.65
CA PHE A 54 7.22 -1.48 -0.32
C PHE A 54 7.67 -0.02 -0.28
N ALA A 55 7.67 0.62 0.89
CA ALA A 55 8.02 2.03 1.01
C ALA A 55 9.47 2.32 0.56
N VAL A 56 10.37 1.35 0.66
CA VAL A 56 11.77 1.46 0.22
C VAL A 56 11.91 1.23 -1.29
N HIS A 57 11.21 0.23 -1.85
CA HIS A 57 11.46 -0.26 -3.20
C HIS A 57 10.43 0.21 -4.24
N ALA A 58 9.27 0.74 -3.81
CA ALA A 58 8.23 1.18 -4.72
C ALA A 58 8.72 2.28 -5.67
N PRO A 59 8.40 2.20 -6.98
CA PRO A 59 8.67 3.29 -7.90
C PRO A 59 7.90 4.53 -7.46
N VAL A 60 8.50 5.71 -7.68
CA VAL A 60 7.78 6.97 -7.46
C VAL A 60 6.61 7.05 -8.43
N SER A 61 5.48 7.51 -7.90
CA SER A 61 4.24 7.70 -8.62
C SER A 61 4.45 8.61 -9.83
N PRO A 62 3.85 8.30 -10.99
CA PRO A 62 4.20 8.96 -12.24
C PRO A 62 3.93 10.46 -12.26
N ILE A 63 2.99 10.91 -11.42
CA ILE A 63 2.64 12.31 -11.23
C ILE A 63 3.80 13.16 -10.68
N PHE A 64 4.87 12.56 -10.16
CA PHE A 64 6.06 13.26 -9.63
C PHE A 64 7.27 13.24 -10.56
N HIS A 65 7.17 12.74 -11.79
CA HIS A 65 8.33 12.67 -12.71
C HIS A 65 8.94 14.03 -13.06
N HIS A 66 8.14 15.10 -13.03
CA HIS A 66 8.61 16.47 -13.20
C HIS A 66 9.53 16.95 -12.05
N ARG A 67 9.67 16.19 -10.96
CA ARG A 67 10.57 16.46 -9.82
C ARG A 67 11.59 15.33 -9.63
N PRO A 68 12.61 15.22 -10.50
CA PRO A 68 13.59 14.13 -10.44
C PRO A 68 14.36 14.08 -9.11
N LYS A 69 14.52 15.21 -8.41
CA LYS A 69 15.17 15.25 -7.07
C LYS A 69 14.41 14.43 -6.01
N LEU A 70 13.13 14.12 -6.23
CA LEU A 70 12.32 13.35 -5.28
C LEU A 70 12.48 11.83 -5.44
N THR A 71 12.97 11.33 -6.58
CA THR A 71 13.07 9.89 -6.85
C THR A 71 14.08 9.17 -5.95
N GLY A 72 15.20 9.82 -5.62
CA GLY A 72 16.26 9.30 -4.76
C GLY A 72 16.06 9.51 -3.26
N ARG A 73 14.92 10.07 -2.83
CA ARG A 73 14.71 10.45 -1.42
C ARG A 73 14.57 9.22 -0.53
N LYS A 74 15.35 9.14 0.55
CA LYS A 74 15.33 8.04 1.54
C LYS A 74 14.68 8.41 2.88
N SER A 75 13.94 9.53 2.95
CA SER A 75 13.28 9.96 4.18
C SER A 75 11.94 9.24 4.40
N GLY A 76 11.42 9.27 5.63
CA GLY A 76 10.10 8.74 5.97
C GLY A 76 8.96 9.35 5.14
N ASP A 77 9.16 10.54 4.57
CA ASP A 77 8.19 11.20 3.69
C ASP A 77 8.11 10.57 2.28
N ARG A 78 9.08 9.74 1.89
CA ARG A 78 9.09 9.05 0.58
C ARG A 78 7.81 8.26 0.35
N ARG A 79 7.21 7.73 1.43
CA ARG A 79 5.93 7.01 1.38
C ARG A 79 4.83 7.82 0.69
N TYR A 80 4.84 9.15 0.82
CA TYR A 80 3.84 10.00 0.17
C TYR A 80 4.06 10.16 -1.35
N LEU A 81 5.17 9.66 -1.89
CA LEU A 81 5.51 9.77 -3.31
C LEU A 81 5.27 8.47 -4.09
N VAL A 82 4.89 7.37 -3.42
CA VAL A 82 4.83 6.03 -4.02
C VAL A 82 3.44 5.41 -3.98
N ALA A 83 2.43 6.22 -3.70
CA ALA A 83 1.06 5.73 -3.60
C ALA A 83 0.43 5.54 -4.98
N ASP A 84 -0.57 4.67 -5.02
CA ASP A 84 -1.38 4.41 -6.20
C ASP A 84 -2.47 5.47 -6.34
N TYR A 85 -2.94 5.99 -5.21
CA TYR A 85 -4.03 6.95 -5.13
C TYR A 85 -3.69 8.15 -4.27
N TYR A 86 -4.29 9.29 -4.62
CA TYR A 86 -4.14 10.55 -3.92
C TYR A 86 -5.47 11.27 -3.79
N SER A 87 -5.82 11.76 -2.60
CA SER A 87 -6.96 12.67 -2.50
C SER A 87 -6.61 14.04 -3.09
N LYS A 88 -7.63 14.80 -3.48
CA LYS A 88 -7.44 16.19 -3.94
C LYS A 88 -6.64 17.02 -2.94
N ASP A 89 -7.06 16.99 -1.68
CA ASP A 89 -6.45 17.79 -0.61
C ASP A 89 -5.03 17.32 -0.28
N ALA A 90 -4.73 16.03 -0.48
CA ALA A 90 -3.37 15.52 -0.37
C ALA A 90 -2.47 16.03 -1.50
N LEU A 91 -2.95 16.03 -2.76
CA LEU A 91 -2.21 16.58 -3.89
C LEU A 91 -1.91 18.07 -3.69
N GLU A 92 -2.89 18.84 -3.22
CA GLU A 92 -2.70 20.26 -2.90
C GLU A 92 -1.63 20.47 -1.82
N ALA A 93 -1.60 19.62 -0.78
CA ALA A 93 -0.57 19.68 0.24
C ALA A 93 0.83 19.27 -0.30
N LEU A 94 0.88 18.36 -1.28
CA LEU A 94 2.12 17.89 -1.90
C LEU A 94 2.71 18.86 -2.93
N ARG A 95 1.98 19.91 -3.35
CA ARG A 95 2.50 20.99 -4.23
C ARG A 95 3.85 21.52 -3.77
N ASP A 96 4.00 21.78 -2.49
CA ASP A 96 5.22 22.39 -1.93
C ASP A 96 6.13 21.38 -1.25
N PHE A 97 5.99 20.09 -1.55
CA PHE A 97 6.82 19.05 -0.97
C PHE A 97 8.31 19.27 -1.32
N PRO A 98 9.24 19.19 -0.35
CA PRO A 98 9.06 18.71 1.02
C PRO A 98 8.72 19.80 2.05
N LYS A 99 7.56 19.70 2.71
CA LYS A 99 7.20 20.54 3.86
C LYS A 99 7.15 19.71 5.14
N LYS A 100 7.79 20.21 6.21
CA LYS A 100 7.56 19.72 7.57
C LYS A 100 6.10 19.99 7.95
N GLY A 101 5.43 19.04 8.58
CA GLY A 101 4.05 19.23 9.08
C GLY A 101 2.93 18.94 8.08
N LEU A 102 3.22 18.26 6.96
CA LEU A 102 2.17 17.73 6.09
C LEU A 102 1.25 16.81 6.89
N GLN A 103 -0.01 17.20 7.04
CA GLN A 103 -1.06 16.41 7.71
C GLN A 103 -1.59 15.31 6.78
N LEU A 104 -0.67 14.49 6.26
CA LEU A 104 -0.98 13.38 5.38
C LEU A 104 -1.04 12.06 6.16
N ALA A 105 -1.88 11.16 5.69
CA ALA A 105 -1.95 9.77 6.06
C ALA A 105 -1.49 8.92 4.87
N PHE A 106 -0.72 7.88 5.15
CA PHE A 106 -0.31 6.86 4.20
C PHE A 106 -1.05 5.59 4.57
N GLU A 107 -2.04 5.23 3.76
CA GLU A 107 -3.06 4.26 4.11
C GLU A 107 -3.10 3.12 3.09
N HIS A 108 -3.35 1.90 3.55
CA HIS A 108 -3.73 0.83 2.63
C HIS A 108 -5.23 0.93 2.39
N ILE A 109 -5.63 1.02 1.12
CA ILE A 109 -7.03 1.10 0.71
C ILE A 109 -7.77 -0.15 1.18
N ILE A 110 -7.19 -1.32 0.95
CA ILE A 110 -7.64 -2.58 1.54
C ILE A 110 -6.77 -2.85 2.77
N PRO A 111 -7.35 -3.18 3.94
CA PRO A 111 -6.59 -3.48 5.14
C PRO A 111 -5.52 -4.56 4.90
N LYS A 112 -4.25 -4.19 5.08
CA LYS A 112 -3.11 -5.08 4.85
C LYS A 112 -3.10 -6.35 5.70
N ASP A 113 -3.81 -6.34 6.83
CA ASP A 113 -3.87 -7.48 7.73
C ASP A 113 -4.60 -8.68 7.12
N LEU A 114 -5.48 -8.48 6.13
CA LEU A 114 -6.23 -9.58 5.51
C LEU A 114 -5.30 -10.60 4.84
N MET A 115 -4.44 -10.16 3.94
CA MET A 115 -3.49 -11.04 3.26
C MET A 115 -2.46 -11.64 4.22
N ARG A 116 -1.94 -10.80 5.14
CA ARG A 116 -0.98 -11.22 6.16
C ARG A 116 -1.52 -12.36 7.01
N GLN A 117 -2.73 -12.20 7.55
CA GLN A 117 -3.38 -13.21 8.39
C GLN A 117 -3.59 -14.53 7.64
N GLU A 118 -4.00 -14.47 6.37
CA GLU A 118 -4.19 -15.67 5.55
C GLU A 118 -2.86 -16.40 5.34
N CYS A 119 -1.80 -15.68 4.94
CA CYS A 119 -0.49 -16.29 4.70
C CYS A 119 0.14 -16.85 6.00
N GLU A 120 0.06 -16.10 7.10
CA GLU A 120 0.58 -16.52 8.40
C GLU A 120 -0.18 -17.73 8.96
N LYS A 121 -1.49 -17.82 8.73
CA LYS A 121 -2.32 -18.95 9.14
C LYS A 121 -1.91 -20.24 8.41
N GLN A 122 -1.74 -20.18 7.09
CA GLN A 122 -1.30 -21.33 6.29
C GLN A 122 0.12 -21.75 6.69
N ALA A 123 1.05 -20.79 6.81
CA ALA A 123 2.42 -21.07 7.21
C ALA A 123 2.51 -21.70 8.61
N ALA A 124 1.70 -21.24 9.57
CA ALA A 124 1.62 -21.82 10.91
C ALA A 124 1.07 -23.25 10.91
N ALA A 125 0.28 -23.65 9.89
CA ALA A 125 -0.18 -25.02 9.69
C ALA A 125 0.87 -25.92 8.99
N GLY A 126 2.04 -25.37 8.64
CA GLY A 126 3.11 -26.08 7.92
C GLY A 126 3.04 -25.94 6.40
N GLU A 127 2.08 -25.19 5.87
CA GLU A 127 1.89 -24.94 4.44
C GLU A 127 2.27 -23.49 4.14
N VAL A 128 3.55 -23.23 3.85
CA VAL A 128 3.94 -21.87 3.42
C VAL A 128 3.32 -21.61 2.03
N PRO A 129 2.52 -20.54 1.85
CA PRO A 129 1.90 -20.25 0.57
C PRO A 129 2.94 -20.10 -0.54
N ALA A 130 2.58 -20.54 -1.75
CA ALA A 130 3.46 -20.39 -2.90
C ALA A 130 3.65 -18.90 -3.26
N ILE A 131 4.80 -18.58 -3.88
CA ILE A 131 5.10 -17.20 -4.32
C ILE A 131 3.97 -16.63 -5.18
N ASP A 132 3.42 -17.42 -6.10
CA ASP A 132 2.35 -16.97 -6.99
C ASP A 132 1.03 -16.68 -6.25
N GLU A 133 0.75 -17.38 -5.16
CA GLU A 133 -0.42 -17.13 -4.31
C GLU A 133 -0.27 -15.81 -3.57
N ILE A 134 0.88 -15.59 -2.91
CA ILE A 134 1.19 -14.33 -2.22
C ILE A 134 1.16 -13.16 -3.21
N LYS A 135 1.77 -13.34 -4.39
CA LYS A 135 1.77 -12.35 -5.47
C LYS A 135 0.35 -12.01 -5.92
N LYS A 136 -0.51 -13.02 -6.12
CA LYS A 136 -1.91 -12.81 -6.49
C LYS A 136 -2.64 -11.98 -5.42
N MET A 137 -2.46 -12.29 -4.14
CA MET A 137 -3.07 -11.52 -3.05
C MET A 137 -2.53 -10.08 -3.01
N LEU A 138 -1.22 -9.88 -3.18
CA LEU A 138 -0.63 -8.54 -3.29
C LEU A 138 -1.23 -7.74 -4.45
N ASN A 139 -1.37 -8.34 -5.63
CA ASN A 139 -1.97 -7.67 -6.79
C ASN A 139 -3.43 -7.26 -6.55
N GLN A 140 -4.18 -8.02 -5.74
CA GLN A 140 -5.60 -7.77 -5.47
C GLN A 140 -5.86 -6.84 -4.28
N SER A 141 -4.89 -6.70 -3.36
CA SER A 141 -5.10 -6.02 -2.08
C SER A 141 -4.09 -4.91 -1.75
N TRP A 142 -2.93 -4.91 -2.40
CA TRP A 142 -1.85 -3.97 -2.08
C TRP A 142 -2.00 -2.65 -2.85
N HIS A 143 -3.01 -1.87 -2.45
CA HIS A 143 -3.29 -0.54 -2.98
C HIS A 143 -3.08 0.50 -1.91
N ILE A 144 -2.29 1.53 -2.23
CA ILE A 144 -1.95 2.58 -1.27
C ILE A 144 -2.58 3.91 -1.67
N ALA A 145 -3.21 4.57 -0.70
CA ALA A 145 -3.68 5.94 -0.81
C ALA A 145 -2.85 6.89 0.06
N VAL A 146 -2.65 8.11 -0.44
CA VAL A 146 -2.22 9.26 0.36
C VAL A 146 -3.39 10.23 0.43
N VAL A 147 -3.86 10.43 1.66
CA VAL A 147 -5.02 11.30 1.96
C VAL A 147 -4.63 12.27 3.07
N LYS A 148 -5.44 13.29 3.36
CA LYS A 148 -5.27 14.07 4.59
C LYS A 148 -5.71 13.29 5.81
N ARG A 149 -5.16 13.65 6.97
CA ARG A 149 -5.54 13.04 8.25
C ARG A 149 -7.02 13.19 8.59
N ASP A 150 -7.65 14.28 8.17
CA ASP A 150 -9.09 14.48 8.38
C ASP A 150 -9.92 13.58 7.46
N GLU A 151 -9.49 13.36 6.22
CA GLU A 151 -10.09 12.39 5.31
C GLU A 151 -9.93 10.96 5.82
N ASP A 152 -8.75 10.57 6.31
CA ASP A 152 -8.50 9.28 6.98
C ASP A 152 -9.44 9.05 8.17
N ARG A 153 -9.76 10.10 8.93
CA ARG A 153 -10.74 10.02 10.03
C ARG A 153 -12.16 9.74 9.55
N LEU A 154 -12.54 10.16 8.33
CA LEU A 154 -13.86 9.86 7.75
C LEU A 154 -14.02 8.40 7.31
N LEU A 155 -12.91 7.67 7.19
CA LEU A 155 -12.88 6.25 6.89
C LEU A 155 -13.00 5.37 8.16
N LYS A 156 -13.13 6.00 9.34
CA LYS A 156 -13.30 5.33 10.64
C LYS A 156 -14.79 5.12 10.98
N PRO A 157 -15.14 4.06 11.73
CA PRO A 157 -14.27 3.21 12.55
C PRO A 157 -13.50 2.11 11.81
N ALA A 158 -13.72 1.91 10.51
CA ALA A 158 -13.38 0.65 9.86
C ALA A 158 -12.00 0.64 9.19
N LYS A 159 -10.98 0.20 9.95
CA LYS A 159 -9.80 -0.52 9.39
C LYS A 159 -10.19 -1.91 8.84
N LYS A 160 -11.41 -2.05 8.35
CA LYS A 160 -12.04 -3.28 7.85
C LYS A 160 -12.74 -2.94 6.54
N MET A 161 -12.81 -3.91 5.63
CA MET A 161 -13.68 -3.79 4.46
C MET A 161 -15.16 -3.94 4.90
N PRO A 162 -16.14 -3.46 4.10
CA PRO A 162 -17.54 -3.77 4.31
C PRO A 162 -17.78 -5.29 4.40
N ASP A 163 -18.78 -5.72 5.17
CA ASP A 163 -19.01 -7.15 5.48
C ASP A 163 -19.25 -8.02 4.23
N ASN A 164 -19.81 -7.44 3.16
CA ASN A 164 -20.07 -8.11 1.90
C ASN A 164 -18.90 -8.03 0.90
N TRP A 165 -17.78 -7.42 1.27
CA TRP A 165 -16.62 -7.30 0.40
C TRP A 165 -15.87 -8.63 0.29
N LYS A 166 -15.41 -8.94 -0.91
CA LYS A 166 -14.60 -10.13 -1.21
C LYS A 166 -13.27 -9.72 -1.83
N LEU A 167 -12.24 -10.55 -1.63
CA LEU A 167 -10.93 -10.35 -2.27
C LEU A 167 -11.09 -10.24 -3.79
N GLY A 168 -10.52 -9.17 -4.38
CA GLY A 168 -10.70 -8.84 -5.80
C GLY A 168 -11.99 -8.07 -6.13
N GLY A 169 -12.81 -7.71 -5.13
CA GLY A 169 -13.96 -6.81 -5.29
C GLY A 169 -13.55 -5.34 -5.43
N ASP A 170 -14.52 -4.43 -5.29
CA ASP A 170 -14.25 -2.99 -5.38
C ASP A 170 -13.26 -2.55 -4.30
N VAL A 171 -12.05 -2.20 -4.72
CA VAL A 171 -10.98 -1.76 -3.82
C VAL A 171 -11.38 -0.47 -3.11
N LEU A 172 -12.18 0.39 -3.73
CA LEU A 172 -12.60 1.68 -3.19
C LEU A 172 -13.86 1.60 -2.33
N ALA A 173 -14.36 0.40 -1.99
CA ALA A 173 -15.61 0.24 -1.24
C ALA A 173 -15.63 1.06 0.07
N ARG A 174 -14.49 1.19 0.78
CA ARG A 174 -14.37 1.99 2.01
C ARG A 174 -14.46 3.50 1.79
N TYR A 175 -14.14 3.96 0.58
CA TYR A 175 -14.19 5.36 0.21
C TYR A 175 -15.59 5.79 -0.26
N ARG A 176 -16.54 4.86 -0.37
CA ARG A 176 -17.93 5.16 -0.74
C ARG A 176 -18.81 5.39 0.49
N LYS A 177 -19.82 6.23 0.30
CA LYS A 177 -20.96 6.37 1.20
C LYS A 177 -22.02 5.32 0.86
N GLU A 178 -23.11 5.28 1.63
CA GLU A 178 -24.23 4.35 1.42
C GLU A 178 -24.90 4.54 0.06
N ASP A 179 -24.94 5.77 -0.45
CA ASP A 179 -25.45 6.13 -1.78
C ASP A 179 -24.46 5.83 -2.94
N ALA A 180 -23.39 5.08 -2.66
CA ALA A 180 -22.27 4.77 -3.56
C ALA A 180 -21.43 5.97 -4.03
N SER A 181 -21.75 7.20 -3.61
CA SER A 181 -20.93 8.39 -3.87
C SER A 181 -19.63 8.34 -3.09
N MET A 182 -18.58 8.95 -3.62
CA MET A 182 -17.29 9.02 -2.93
C MET A 182 -17.36 9.97 -1.73
N ARG A 183 -16.77 9.59 -0.60
CA ARG A 183 -16.60 10.43 0.60
C ARG A 183 -15.80 11.69 0.30
N PHE A 184 -14.79 11.54 -0.55
CA PHE A 184 -13.95 12.60 -1.10
C PHE A 184 -13.32 12.12 -2.41
N THR A 185 -12.86 13.06 -3.23
CA THR A 185 -12.26 12.74 -4.53
C THR A 185 -10.92 12.07 -4.36
N LEU A 186 -10.75 10.92 -5.00
CA LEU A 186 -9.53 10.14 -5.02
C LEU A 186 -9.09 9.94 -6.47
N PHE A 187 -7.87 10.36 -6.78
CA PHE A 187 -7.27 10.25 -8.09
C PHE A 187 -6.33 9.05 -8.10
N ARG A 188 -6.41 8.23 -9.14
CA ARG A 188 -5.46 7.15 -9.38
C ARG A 188 -4.31 7.68 -10.20
N ALA A 189 -3.11 7.68 -9.62
CA ALA A 189 -1.96 8.37 -10.21
C ALA A 189 -1.58 7.87 -11.61
N SER A 190 -1.87 6.61 -11.93
CA SER A 190 -1.60 6.01 -13.24
C SER A 190 -2.60 6.43 -14.33
N GLU A 191 -3.84 6.76 -13.96
CA GLU A 191 -4.96 7.00 -14.88
C GLU A 191 -5.34 8.48 -14.94
N ASP A 192 -5.28 9.18 -13.81
CA ASP A 192 -5.68 10.57 -13.65
C ASP A 192 -4.48 11.53 -13.67
N ALA A 193 -3.45 11.22 -14.46
CA ALA A 193 -2.18 11.95 -14.45
C ALA A 193 -2.36 13.44 -14.75
N ASP A 194 -3.20 13.79 -15.74
CA ASP A 194 -3.45 15.19 -16.13
C ASP A 194 -4.21 15.97 -15.05
N ALA A 195 -5.20 15.34 -14.42
CA ALA A 195 -5.93 15.95 -13.31
C ALA A 195 -5.01 16.17 -12.09
N CYS A 196 -4.15 15.19 -11.81
CA CYS A 196 -3.12 15.33 -10.78
C CYS A 196 -2.14 16.45 -11.11
N ALA A 197 -1.73 16.59 -12.37
CA ALA A 197 -0.82 17.63 -12.84
C ALA A 197 -1.43 19.04 -12.70
N ALA A 198 -2.67 19.21 -13.13
CA ALA A 198 -3.40 20.46 -12.95
C ALA A 198 -3.50 20.86 -11.46
N ILE A 199 -3.75 19.89 -10.58
CA ILE A 199 -3.74 20.15 -9.14
C ILE A 199 -2.32 20.46 -8.69
N LEU A 200 -1.29 19.73 -9.07
CA LEU A 200 0.08 19.99 -8.64
C LEU A 200 0.67 21.30 -9.21
N LYS A 201 -0.02 21.94 -10.17
CA LYS A 201 0.39 23.15 -10.91
C LYS A 201 1.70 22.93 -11.68
N ILE A 202 1.75 21.84 -12.44
CA ILE A 202 2.93 21.32 -13.14
C ILE A 202 2.64 21.07 -14.61
#